data_AF-A0A5C9C902-F1
#
_entry.id   AF-A0A5C9C902-F1
#
_cell.length_a   1.000
_cell.length_b   1.000
_cell.length_c   1.000
_cell.angle_alpha   90.00
_cell.angle_beta   90.00
_cell.angle_gamma   90.00
#
_symmetry.space_group_name_H-M   'P 1'
#
loop_
_entity.id
_entity.type
_entity.pdbx_description
1 polymer ?
#
loop_
_entity_poly.entity_id
_entity_poly.type
_entity_poly.pdbx_seq_one_letter_code
_entity_poly.pdbx_strand_id
1 'polypeptide(L)'
;MSRQVLRWCGLTMLCGILATIGFDGLRAENSPASLPLKLRFRKETGPNSGRWHTLTQATKWDAKKTAVVICDMWDKHWCQMSTQRVGEMAPRMNEFVKEARRCGSLVIHCPSDTMDFYKDTPQRKLAQAAPVATPKTELQRWCRIDLAKEAPLPIDDTDGGCDTVPPDKNYKAWSRQIATIELHDGDAVTDSAEAYYLMRQRGIENVIVMGVHTNMCVLGRPFSIRQMVQQGLNVVLCRDLTDTMYNPKKQPFGSHFTGTDLVVEHIEKYWCPTITSGDLLDGKEFRFPADKRPHLVAIVSEEEYETHRTLPEFAAKHLGQDFRVSFVFGGADATDVRGKQPEASSQKSEASEFTKDKALLTSLLARPTSTDKNDLLGIEVVDTADVLLISARRRNPTAEQLDRVRKFVAAGKPMVGIRTASHPFHQRDKAAPEGRADWPKFDADIWGGHYTNHYGDAKSGPNNVVTIADAAKSHPILIDWTKSEYHSEGTLYLTLPLAEGTHVLLSGHFADKPVEPVAWTFTRKDGGRSFYTSLGHKSDFAQPEFVSLLRNALLWAVARN
;
A
#
# COMPACT_ATOMS: atom_id res chain seq x y z
N MET A 1 21.27 17.34 -86.41
CA MET A 1 20.18 16.51 -85.85
C MET A 1 20.03 16.79 -84.37
N SER A 2 18.81 17.12 -83.94
CA SER A 2 18.17 16.89 -82.61
C SER A 2 18.98 17.20 -81.33
N ARG A 3 18.70 18.34 -80.66
CA ARG A 3 17.89 18.52 -79.41
C ARG A 3 18.67 18.21 -78.10
N GLN A 4 18.62 18.98 -77.01
CA GLN A 4 18.16 20.32 -76.60
C GLN A 4 18.53 20.39 -75.08
N VAL A 5 19.24 21.43 -74.56
CA VAL A 5 18.70 22.55 -73.72
C VAL A 5 18.44 22.15 -72.23
N LEU A 6 18.81 22.86 -71.15
CA LEU A 6 19.25 24.25 -70.91
C LEU A 6 19.94 24.42 -69.53
N ARG A 7 20.75 25.48 -69.44
CA ARG A 7 21.45 26.12 -68.29
C ARG A 7 20.53 26.55 -67.13
N TRP A 8 21.10 26.77 -65.93
CA TRP A 8 20.74 27.91 -65.06
C TRP A 8 21.97 28.44 -64.27
N CYS A 9 22.10 29.77 -64.25
CA CYS A 9 23.17 30.57 -63.63
C CYS A 9 22.93 30.80 -62.13
N GLY A 10 24.02 31.06 -61.38
CA GLY A 10 23.94 31.58 -60.01
C GLY A 10 23.64 33.08 -59.94
N LEU A 11 23.36 33.58 -58.73
CA LEU A 11 24.02 34.74 -58.08
C LEU A 11 23.34 35.09 -56.74
N THR A 12 24.18 35.52 -55.79
CA THR A 12 23.97 36.55 -54.74
C THR A 12 23.07 36.29 -53.53
N MET A 13 23.77 36.26 -52.39
CA MET A 13 23.36 36.44 -51.01
C MET A 13 22.96 37.92 -50.77
N LEU A 14 21.78 38.15 -50.18
CA LEU A 14 21.37 39.46 -49.65
C LEU A 14 20.81 39.28 -48.24
N CYS A 15 21.45 39.92 -47.26
CA CYS A 15 21.01 39.99 -45.87
C CYS A 15 19.73 40.83 -45.73
N GLY A 16 18.68 40.26 -45.14
CA GLY A 16 17.50 40.97 -44.67
C GLY A 16 17.38 40.83 -43.15
N ILE A 17 17.56 41.94 -42.44
CA ILE A 17 17.25 42.08 -41.01
C ILE A 17 15.72 42.19 -40.88
N LEU A 18 15.09 41.19 -40.26
CA LEU A 18 13.70 41.26 -39.80
C LEU A 18 13.71 41.36 -38.28
N ALA A 19 13.37 42.55 -37.77
CA ALA A 19 13.09 42.79 -36.37
C ALA A 19 11.75 42.12 -36.01
N THR A 20 11.81 40.96 -35.37
CA THR A 20 10.64 40.37 -34.70
C THR A 20 10.51 41.00 -33.32
N ILE A 21 9.55 41.91 -33.18
CA ILE A 21 9.05 42.37 -31.89
C ILE A 21 8.45 41.14 -31.19
N GLY A 22 9.15 40.62 -30.18
CA GLY A 22 8.66 39.55 -29.33
C GLY A 22 7.48 40.05 -28.51
N PHE A 23 6.28 39.60 -28.86
CA PHE A 23 5.12 39.63 -27.99
C PHE A 23 5.28 38.55 -26.92
N ASP A 24 6.24 38.73 -26.01
CA ASP A 24 6.28 37.99 -24.74
C ASP A 24 5.44 38.78 -23.73
N GLY A 25 4.13 38.58 -23.82
CA GLY A 25 3.16 39.23 -22.94
C GLY A 25 1.80 38.55 -23.06
N LEU A 26 1.37 37.94 -21.96
CA LEU A 26 0.07 37.31 -21.71
C LEU A 26 -0.20 35.96 -22.40
N ARG A 27 0.29 34.89 -21.77
CA ARG A 27 -0.46 33.64 -21.67
C ARG A 27 -0.84 33.38 -20.21
N ALA A 28 -1.66 34.27 -19.66
CA ALA A 28 -2.55 33.93 -18.56
C ALA A 28 -3.95 33.89 -19.15
N GLU A 29 -4.54 32.68 -19.26
CA GLU A 29 -5.93 32.41 -18.89
C GLU A 29 -6.42 30.99 -19.28
N ASN A 30 -7.12 30.38 -18.31
CA ASN A 30 -8.25 29.47 -18.48
C ASN A 30 -8.00 28.01 -18.90
N SER A 31 -7.07 27.32 -18.22
CA SER A 31 -7.37 25.92 -17.83
C SER A 31 -7.89 25.93 -16.40
N PRO A 32 -9.04 25.29 -16.07
CA PRO A 32 -9.46 25.16 -14.68
C PRO A 32 -8.32 24.47 -13.93
N ALA A 33 -7.83 25.12 -12.86
CA ALA A 33 -6.78 24.56 -12.04
C ALA A 33 -7.30 23.25 -11.45
N SER A 34 -6.71 22.15 -11.92
CA SER A 34 -7.14 20.80 -11.58
C SER A 34 -6.06 20.11 -10.78
N LEU A 35 -6.47 19.30 -9.80
CA LEU A 35 -5.58 18.51 -8.97
C LEU A 35 -5.56 17.09 -9.55
N PRO A 36 -4.48 16.67 -10.25
CA PRO A 36 -4.31 15.28 -10.63
C PRO A 36 -4.05 14.45 -9.38
N LEU A 37 -4.82 13.37 -9.19
CA LEU A 37 -4.72 12.52 -7.99
C LEU A 37 -4.72 11.05 -8.40
N LYS A 38 -3.98 10.23 -7.64
CA LYS A 38 -4.00 8.76 -7.78
C LYS A 38 -4.58 8.16 -6.51
N LEU A 39 -5.89 7.97 -6.54
CA LEU A 39 -6.64 7.37 -5.44
C LEU A 39 -6.16 5.95 -5.20
N ARG A 40 -5.91 5.57 -3.95
CA ARG A 40 -5.71 4.20 -3.49
C ARG A 40 -6.86 3.80 -2.58
N PHE A 41 -7.45 2.64 -2.79
CA PHE A 41 -8.57 2.13 -1.99
C PHE A 41 -8.49 0.61 -1.87
N ARG A 42 -9.24 0.06 -0.91
CA ARG A 42 -9.27 -1.38 -0.67
C ARG A 42 -10.63 -1.96 -0.99
N LYS A 43 -10.62 -3.02 -1.79
CA LYS A 43 -11.83 -3.76 -2.12
C LYS A 43 -11.63 -5.23 -1.80
N GLU A 44 -12.64 -5.83 -1.17
CA GLU A 44 -12.61 -7.25 -0.84
C GLU A 44 -12.48 -8.10 -2.12
N THR A 45 -11.65 -9.15 -2.09
CA THR A 45 -11.40 -9.97 -3.29
C THR A 45 -12.65 -10.74 -3.73
N GLY A 46 -13.51 -11.04 -2.76
CA GLY A 46 -14.85 -11.59 -2.93
C GLY A 46 -15.65 -11.39 -1.64
N PRO A 47 -16.99 -11.52 -1.67
CA PRO A 47 -17.82 -11.29 -0.50
C PRO A 47 -17.41 -12.13 0.70
N ASN A 48 -17.14 -11.49 1.84
CA ASN A 48 -16.77 -12.14 3.11
C ASN A 48 -15.49 -13.00 3.02
N SER A 49 -14.63 -12.75 2.03
CA SER A 49 -13.36 -13.47 1.90
C SER A 49 -12.32 -13.05 2.95
N GLY A 50 -12.48 -11.88 3.58
CA GLY A 50 -11.48 -11.31 4.49
C GLY A 50 -10.17 -10.87 3.82
N ARG A 51 -10.05 -11.05 2.50
CA ARG A 51 -8.91 -10.65 1.68
C ARG A 51 -9.24 -9.37 0.92
N TRP A 52 -8.25 -8.50 0.74
CA TRP A 52 -8.46 -7.19 0.14
C TRP A 52 -7.45 -6.91 -0.97
N HIS A 53 -7.95 -6.57 -2.16
CA HIS A 53 -7.14 -5.94 -3.19
C HIS A 53 -6.84 -4.49 -2.81
N THR A 54 -5.59 -4.07 -2.99
CA THR A 54 -5.22 -2.65 -2.98
C THR A 54 -5.25 -2.15 -4.41
N LEU A 55 -6.23 -1.29 -4.72
CA LEU A 55 -6.48 -0.83 -6.08
C LEU A 55 -6.16 0.66 -6.20
N THR A 56 -5.83 1.10 -7.41
CA THR A 56 -5.59 2.51 -7.68
C THR A 56 -6.45 3.04 -8.83
N GLN A 57 -6.75 4.34 -8.78
CA GLN A 57 -7.50 5.03 -9.82
C GLN A 57 -6.98 6.47 -9.98
N ALA A 58 -6.56 6.81 -11.20
CA ALA A 58 -6.30 8.19 -11.56
C ALA A 58 -7.62 8.98 -11.61
N THR A 59 -7.60 10.19 -11.06
CA THR A 59 -8.71 11.15 -11.11
C THR A 59 -8.16 12.57 -11.24
N LYS A 60 -9.05 13.51 -11.55
CA LYS A 60 -8.76 14.95 -11.52
C LYS A 60 -9.88 15.64 -10.75
N TRP A 61 -9.52 16.45 -9.76
CA TRP A 61 -10.48 17.27 -9.01
C TRP A 61 -10.35 18.73 -9.42
N ASP A 62 -11.48 19.46 -9.42
CA ASP A 62 -11.46 20.92 -9.56
C ASP A 62 -10.92 21.53 -8.25
N ALA A 63 -9.78 22.23 -8.33
CA ALA A 63 -9.14 22.79 -7.16
C ALA A 63 -10.05 23.81 -6.45
N LYS A 64 -10.86 24.58 -7.18
CA LYS A 64 -11.78 25.59 -6.61
C LYS A 64 -12.94 24.97 -5.84
N LYS A 65 -13.26 23.71 -6.12
CA LYS A 65 -14.26 22.90 -5.40
C LYS A 65 -13.62 21.95 -4.38
N THR A 66 -12.35 22.15 -4.07
CA THR A 66 -11.59 21.29 -3.16
C THR A 66 -11.09 22.08 -1.95
N ALA A 67 -11.26 21.51 -0.76
CA ALA A 67 -10.67 22.00 0.47
C ALA A 67 -9.55 21.08 0.95
N VAL A 68 -8.46 21.65 1.47
CA VAL A 68 -7.43 20.95 2.24
C VAL A 68 -7.67 21.23 3.72
N VAL A 69 -7.90 20.17 4.49
CA VAL A 69 -8.09 20.21 5.94
C VAL A 69 -6.82 19.73 6.62
N ILE A 70 -6.20 20.61 7.40
CA ILE A 70 -4.99 20.33 8.18
C ILE A 70 -5.42 20.09 9.62
N CYS A 71 -5.51 18.82 10.01
CA CYS A 71 -5.98 18.39 11.32
C CYS A 71 -4.84 18.44 12.35
N ASP A 72 -4.99 19.26 13.39
CA ASP A 72 -4.25 19.13 14.66
C ASP A 72 -2.70 19.06 14.53
N MET A 73 -2.13 19.72 13.53
CA MET A 73 -0.67 19.86 13.37
C MET A 73 -0.10 20.86 14.40
N TRP A 74 -0.15 20.49 15.68
CA TRP A 74 0.20 21.36 16.80
C TRP A 74 1.69 21.70 16.88
N ASP A 75 2.01 22.79 17.57
CA ASP A 75 3.39 23.21 17.90
C ASP A 75 4.10 22.24 18.86
N LYS A 76 3.34 21.56 19.71
CA LYS A 76 3.86 20.58 20.65
C LYS A 76 2.81 19.53 21.00
N HIS A 77 3.24 18.31 21.30
CA HIS A 77 2.41 17.26 21.87
C HIS A 77 3.00 16.77 23.20
N TRP A 78 2.19 16.18 24.07
CA TRP A 78 2.69 15.65 25.35
C TRP A 78 3.64 14.47 25.13
N CYS A 79 3.47 13.73 24.03
CA CYS A 79 4.41 12.71 23.58
C CYS A 79 5.53 13.36 22.73
N GLN A 80 6.77 13.21 23.16
CA GLN A 80 7.94 13.81 22.49
C GLN A 80 8.14 13.27 21.07
N MET A 81 8.02 11.95 20.90
CA MET A 81 8.17 11.31 19.58
C MET A 81 7.10 11.79 18.58
N SER A 82 5.88 12.02 19.06
CA SER A 82 4.81 12.62 18.25
C SER A 82 5.14 14.06 17.83
N THR A 83 5.67 14.88 18.75
CA THR A 83 6.14 16.25 18.43
C THR A 83 7.22 16.23 17.35
N GLN A 84 8.17 15.29 17.44
CA GLN A 84 9.22 15.13 16.45
C GLN A 84 8.64 14.78 15.07
N ARG A 85 7.75 13.78 14.99
CA ARG A 85 7.13 13.36 13.72
C ARG A 85 6.29 14.47 13.07
N VAL A 86 5.55 15.24 13.87
CA VAL A 86 4.86 16.45 13.37
C VAL A 86 5.86 17.43 12.73
N GLY A 87 6.99 17.68 13.40
CA GLY A 87 8.06 18.52 12.88
C GLY A 87 8.71 17.99 11.59
N GLU A 88 8.87 16.67 11.46
CA GLU A 88 9.44 16.02 10.27
C GLU A 88 8.50 16.10 9.06
N MET A 89 7.19 15.95 9.24
CA MET A 89 6.19 16.05 8.16
C MET A 89 5.87 17.49 7.75
N ALA A 90 5.92 18.44 8.69
CA ALA A 90 5.41 19.79 8.49
C ALA A 90 6.00 20.53 7.26
N PRO A 91 7.31 20.43 6.93
CA PRO A 91 7.86 21.06 5.73
C PRO A 91 7.20 20.57 4.44
N ARG A 92 7.07 19.24 4.28
CA ARG A 92 6.45 18.62 3.11
C ARG A 92 4.95 18.93 3.04
N MET A 93 4.28 18.99 4.20
CA MET A 93 2.90 19.43 4.28
C MET A 93 2.74 20.89 3.84
N ASN A 94 3.64 21.79 4.25
CA ASN A 94 3.61 23.18 3.83
C ASN A 94 3.83 23.33 2.30
N GLU A 95 4.69 22.52 1.69
CA GLU A 95 4.83 22.46 0.21
C GLU A 95 3.51 22.06 -0.45
N PHE A 96 2.88 20.99 0.03
CA PHE A 96 1.61 20.51 -0.50
C PHE A 96 0.52 21.58 -0.41
N VAL A 97 0.40 22.20 0.75
CA VAL A 97 -0.60 23.23 1.02
C VAL A 97 -0.36 24.48 0.16
N LYS A 98 0.90 24.90 -0.02
CA LYS A 98 1.26 25.99 -0.94
C LYS A 98 0.82 25.69 -2.37
N GLU A 99 1.06 24.48 -2.86
CA GLU A 99 0.67 24.09 -4.21
C GLU A 99 -0.86 23.97 -4.37
N ALA A 100 -1.55 23.43 -3.37
CA ALA A 100 -3.02 23.39 -3.34
C ALA A 100 -3.62 24.80 -3.37
N ARG A 101 -3.08 25.74 -2.57
CA ARG A 101 -3.46 27.17 -2.62
C ARG A 101 -3.21 27.79 -3.99
N ARG A 102 -2.03 27.53 -4.57
CA ARG A 102 -1.65 28.05 -5.91
C ARG A 102 -2.63 27.57 -6.99
N CYS A 103 -3.12 26.34 -6.86
CA CYS A 103 -4.18 25.80 -7.71
C CYS A 103 -5.58 26.35 -7.38
N GLY A 104 -5.78 27.03 -6.26
CA GLY A 104 -7.04 27.67 -5.88
C GLY A 104 -7.92 26.85 -4.95
N SER A 105 -7.37 25.83 -4.28
CA SER A 105 -8.06 25.14 -3.19
C SER A 105 -8.16 25.98 -1.93
N LEU A 106 -9.27 25.81 -1.22
CA LEU A 106 -9.46 26.38 0.11
C LEU A 106 -8.58 25.63 1.11
N VAL A 107 -7.82 26.33 1.94
CA VAL A 107 -7.09 25.70 3.05
C VAL A 107 -7.75 26.03 4.37
N ILE A 108 -8.01 25.01 5.17
CA ILE A 108 -8.60 25.13 6.50
C ILE A 108 -7.64 24.49 7.50
N HIS A 109 -7.08 25.32 8.35
CA HIS A 109 -6.25 24.93 9.47
C HIS A 109 -7.14 24.61 10.67
N CYS A 110 -7.02 23.39 11.18
CA CYS A 110 -7.83 22.93 12.30
C CYS A 110 -6.98 22.51 13.50
N PRO A 111 -6.23 23.42 14.16
CA PRO A 111 -5.51 23.12 15.40
C PRO A 111 -6.47 23.17 16.60
N SER A 112 -7.03 22.03 16.96
CA SER A 112 -8.04 21.93 18.02
C SER A 112 -7.53 22.40 19.37
N ASP A 113 -8.43 23.02 20.14
CA ASP A 113 -8.21 23.50 21.50
C ASP A 113 -7.18 24.66 21.61
N THR A 114 -6.98 25.39 20.50
CA THR A 114 -6.05 26.54 20.38
C THR A 114 -6.69 27.83 19.89
N MET A 115 -8.02 27.89 19.74
CA MET A 115 -8.70 29.04 19.10
C MET A 115 -8.42 30.40 19.75
N ASP A 116 -8.13 30.45 21.05
CA ASP A 116 -7.75 31.69 21.75
C ASP A 116 -6.51 32.36 21.15
N PHE A 117 -5.55 31.58 20.66
CA PHE A 117 -4.36 32.09 19.98
C PHE A 117 -4.71 32.80 18.66
N TYR A 118 -5.77 32.34 17.99
CA TYR A 118 -6.16 32.80 16.66
C TYR A 118 -7.31 33.81 16.65
N LYS A 119 -7.90 34.13 17.81
CA LYS A 119 -9.16 34.89 17.94
C LYS A 119 -9.23 36.18 17.11
N ASP A 120 -8.11 36.89 16.96
CA ASP A 120 -8.06 38.19 16.28
C ASP A 120 -7.56 38.10 14.82
N THR A 121 -7.11 36.91 14.38
CA THR A 121 -6.55 36.68 13.05
C THR A 121 -7.62 36.79 11.96
N PRO A 122 -7.27 37.26 10.75
CA PRO A 122 -8.20 37.28 9.62
C PRO A 122 -8.71 35.88 9.25
N GLN A 123 -7.88 34.84 9.40
CA GLN A 123 -8.24 33.45 9.10
C GLN A 123 -9.33 32.92 10.06
N ARG A 124 -9.27 33.26 11.35
CA ARG A 124 -10.32 32.92 12.32
C ARG A 124 -11.62 33.66 12.00
N LYS A 125 -11.52 34.97 11.72
CA LYS A 125 -12.67 35.81 11.34
C LYS A 125 -13.36 35.30 10.08
N LEU A 126 -12.58 34.82 9.10
CA LEU A 126 -13.12 34.21 7.87
C LEU A 126 -13.98 32.98 8.19
N ALA A 127 -13.51 32.09 9.07
CA ALA A 127 -14.28 30.91 9.47
C ALA A 127 -15.56 31.29 10.23
N GLN A 128 -15.48 32.26 11.15
CA GLN A 128 -16.63 32.73 11.94
C GLN A 128 -17.69 33.44 11.09
N ALA A 129 -17.28 34.10 10.00
CA ALA A 129 -18.18 34.79 9.09
C ALA A 129 -18.96 33.83 8.17
N ALA A 130 -18.61 32.53 8.13
CA ALA A 130 -19.31 31.55 7.33
C ALA A 130 -20.76 31.37 7.85
N PRO A 131 -21.78 31.56 7.01
CA PRO A 131 -23.16 31.39 7.43
C PRO A 131 -23.42 29.93 7.80
N VAL A 132 -24.17 29.71 8.89
CA VAL A 132 -24.58 28.37 9.31
C VAL A 132 -25.28 27.67 8.14
N ALA A 133 -24.77 26.50 7.77
CA ALA A 133 -25.32 25.69 6.70
C ALA A 133 -26.05 24.48 7.28
N THR A 134 -27.21 24.14 6.71
CA THR A 134 -27.95 22.93 7.07
C THR A 134 -27.15 21.69 6.69
N PRO A 135 -26.80 20.81 7.66
CA PRO A 135 -26.03 19.62 7.35
C PRO A 135 -26.95 18.46 6.92
N LYS A 136 -26.43 17.53 6.12
CA LYS A 136 -27.14 16.31 5.68
C LYS A 136 -27.32 15.32 6.82
N THR A 137 -26.32 15.25 7.69
CA THR A 137 -26.34 14.49 8.96
C THR A 137 -25.97 15.41 10.11
N GLU A 138 -26.36 15.10 11.35
CA GLU A 138 -25.99 15.94 12.50
C GLU A 138 -24.47 16.13 12.59
N LEU A 139 -24.02 17.37 12.81
CA LEU A 139 -22.60 17.67 13.04
C LEU A 139 -22.24 17.35 14.48
N GLN A 140 -21.51 16.26 14.68
CA GLN A 140 -21.10 15.78 15.99
C GLN A 140 -19.81 16.47 16.43
N ARG A 141 -19.66 16.73 17.73
CA ARG A 141 -18.38 17.20 18.29
C ARG A 141 -17.26 16.15 18.17
N TRP A 142 -17.64 14.87 18.13
CA TRP A 142 -16.71 13.75 17.95
C TRP A 142 -17.43 12.53 17.35
N CYS A 143 -17.03 12.14 16.14
CA CYS A 143 -17.49 10.94 15.47
C CYS A 143 -16.75 9.70 15.99
N ARG A 144 -17.41 8.96 16.90
CA ARG A 144 -16.90 7.69 17.44
C ARG A 144 -16.94 6.58 16.40
N ILE A 145 -16.23 5.50 16.70
CA ILE A 145 -16.29 4.24 15.92
C ILE A 145 -17.73 3.77 15.84
N ASP A 146 -18.18 3.46 14.62
CA ASP A 146 -19.50 2.89 14.34
C ASP A 146 -19.32 1.45 13.87
N LEU A 147 -19.48 0.48 14.78
CA LEU A 147 -19.27 -0.94 14.50
C LEU A 147 -20.26 -1.52 13.46
N ALA A 148 -21.32 -0.78 13.11
CA ALA A 148 -22.19 -1.15 12.00
C ALA A 148 -21.59 -0.78 10.63
N LYS A 149 -20.56 0.07 10.58
CA LYS A 149 -19.95 0.58 9.34
C LYS A 149 -18.46 0.26 9.20
N GLU A 150 -17.74 0.09 10.31
CA GLU A 150 -16.31 -0.19 10.32
C GLU A 150 -15.95 -1.23 11.38
N ALA A 151 -14.81 -1.90 11.19
CA ALA A 151 -14.24 -2.78 12.22
C ALA A 151 -13.68 -1.97 13.41
N PRO A 152 -13.35 -2.61 14.54
CA PRO A 152 -12.46 -1.99 15.54
C PRO A 152 -11.15 -1.51 14.90
N LEU A 153 -10.50 -0.52 15.52
CA LEU A 153 -9.21 -0.05 15.04
C LEU A 153 -8.18 -1.20 15.06
N PRO A 154 -7.28 -1.28 14.06
CA PRO A 154 -6.32 -2.38 13.92
C PRO A 154 -5.09 -2.24 14.82
N ILE A 155 -5.17 -1.40 15.85
CA ILE A 155 -4.12 -1.13 16.84
C ILE A 155 -4.75 -1.05 18.24
N ASP A 156 -3.97 -1.40 19.25
CA ASP A 156 -4.29 -1.09 20.64
C ASP A 156 -3.68 0.27 21.01
N ASP A 157 -4.52 1.30 21.12
CA ASP A 157 -4.18 2.66 21.53
C ASP A 157 -4.68 3.00 22.96
N THR A 158 -5.01 1.99 23.77
CA THR A 158 -5.59 2.16 25.11
C THR A 158 -4.67 2.84 26.12
N ASP A 159 -3.36 2.88 25.86
CA ASP A 159 -2.37 3.60 26.67
C ASP A 159 -2.11 5.04 26.20
N GLY A 160 -2.90 5.51 25.23
CA GLY A 160 -2.71 6.81 24.57
C GLY A 160 -1.67 6.79 23.46
N GLY A 161 -1.03 5.64 23.17
CA GLY A 161 -0.24 5.41 21.97
C GLY A 161 1.12 6.11 21.90
N CYS A 162 1.66 6.61 23.02
CA CYS A 162 2.98 7.24 23.01
C CYS A 162 4.10 6.21 22.95
N ASP A 163 5.02 6.41 22.01
CA ASP A 163 6.14 5.53 21.73
C ASP A 163 7.49 6.01 22.29
N THR A 164 7.48 7.09 23.11
CA THR A 164 8.65 7.49 23.90
C THR A 164 9.03 6.41 24.92
N VAL A 165 10.32 6.19 25.16
CA VAL A 165 10.82 5.22 26.15
C VAL A 165 11.69 5.93 27.20
N PRO A 166 11.28 5.98 28.48
CA PRO A 166 9.96 5.56 29.01
C PRO A 166 8.81 6.47 28.52
N PRO A 167 7.53 6.03 28.59
CA PRO A 167 6.40 6.83 28.11
C PRO A 167 6.27 8.18 28.84
N ASP A 168 6.00 9.23 28.07
CA ASP A 168 5.75 10.57 28.61
C ASP A 168 4.40 10.61 29.38
N LYS A 169 4.32 11.46 30.40
CA LYS A 169 3.05 11.73 31.10
C LYS A 169 2.18 12.63 30.24
N ASN A 170 0.88 12.34 30.17
CA ASN A 170 -0.08 13.15 29.43
C ASN A 170 -0.37 14.49 30.14
N TYR A 171 -0.39 15.59 29.38
CA TYR A 171 -0.79 16.94 29.80
C TYR A 171 -1.21 17.76 28.57
N LYS A 172 -1.86 18.92 28.77
CA LYS A 172 -2.13 19.85 27.66
C LYS A 172 -0.83 20.56 27.27
N ALA A 173 -0.25 20.15 26.13
CA ALA A 173 1.07 20.64 25.68
C ALA A 173 0.99 21.72 24.59
N TRP A 174 0.01 21.63 23.69
CA TRP A 174 -0.11 22.50 22.53
C TRP A 174 -0.68 23.87 22.88
N SER A 175 -0.25 24.88 22.13
CA SER A 175 -0.77 26.26 22.22
C SER A 175 -1.32 26.78 20.89
N ARG A 176 -0.91 26.19 19.76
CA ARG A 176 -1.22 26.63 18.39
C ARG A 176 -0.82 25.54 17.37
N GLN A 177 -1.06 25.77 16.08
CA GLN A 177 -0.44 25.00 15.00
C GLN A 177 1.08 25.27 14.92
N ILE A 178 1.85 24.28 14.50
CA ILE A 178 3.28 24.42 14.19
C ILE A 178 3.51 25.55 13.18
N ALA A 179 4.47 26.43 13.46
CA ALA A 179 4.75 27.62 12.65
C ALA A 179 5.27 27.30 11.24
N THR A 180 5.82 26.11 11.03
CA THR A 180 6.33 25.63 9.74
C THR A 180 5.23 25.57 8.66
N ILE A 181 3.99 25.33 9.05
CA ILE A 181 2.84 25.38 8.16
C ILE A 181 2.28 26.80 8.19
N GLU A 182 2.57 27.55 7.14
CA GLU A 182 2.26 28.98 7.05
C GLU A 182 0.77 29.23 6.83
N LEU A 183 0.22 30.20 7.57
CA LEU A 183 -1.08 30.80 7.28
C LEU A 183 -0.94 31.86 6.20
N HIS A 184 -1.84 31.87 5.22
CA HIS A 184 -1.90 32.88 4.17
C HIS A 184 -3.27 33.57 4.16
N ASP A 185 -3.36 34.69 3.44
CA ASP A 185 -4.64 35.36 3.22
C ASP A 185 -5.57 34.46 2.39
N GLY A 186 -6.83 34.36 2.82
CA GLY A 186 -7.81 33.45 2.22
C GLY A 186 -7.89 32.06 2.87
N ASP A 187 -6.93 31.71 3.72
CA ASP A 187 -7.00 30.52 4.57
C ASP A 187 -8.01 30.73 5.71
N ALA A 188 -8.50 29.64 6.29
CA ALA A 188 -9.37 29.66 7.45
C ALA A 188 -8.73 28.94 8.64
N VAL A 189 -9.04 29.38 9.87
CA VAL A 189 -8.65 28.68 11.10
C VAL A 189 -9.89 28.41 11.95
N THR A 190 -10.15 27.14 12.26
CA THR A 190 -11.28 26.71 13.11
C THR A 190 -11.12 25.25 13.55
N ASP A 191 -11.65 24.89 14.71
CA ASP A 191 -11.75 23.51 15.19
C ASP A 191 -13.19 23.01 15.34
N SER A 192 -14.15 23.67 14.68
CA SER A 192 -15.59 23.46 14.88
C SER A 192 -16.36 23.22 13.57
N ALA A 193 -17.69 23.18 13.68
CA ALA A 193 -18.62 23.07 12.55
C ALA A 193 -18.48 24.20 11.50
N GLU A 194 -17.86 25.31 11.86
CA GLU A 194 -17.57 26.42 10.94
C GLU A 194 -16.77 25.98 9.71
N ALA A 195 -15.90 24.97 9.84
CA ALA A 195 -15.19 24.40 8.69
C ALA A 195 -16.18 23.89 7.64
N TYR A 196 -17.19 23.13 8.06
CA TYR A 196 -18.24 22.64 7.17
C TYR A 196 -19.07 23.78 6.61
N TYR A 197 -19.45 24.77 7.42
CA TYR A 197 -20.20 25.94 6.94
C TYR A 197 -19.44 26.71 5.85
N LEU A 198 -18.14 26.92 6.05
CA LEU A 198 -17.28 27.57 5.07
C LEU A 198 -17.16 26.72 3.80
N MET A 199 -17.00 25.40 3.92
CA MET A 199 -17.03 24.48 2.76
C MET A 199 -18.33 24.62 1.97
N ARG A 200 -19.48 24.68 2.64
CA ARG A 200 -20.78 24.86 1.99
C ARG A 200 -20.90 26.22 1.31
N GLN A 201 -20.51 27.30 1.99
CA GLN A 201 -20.48 28.64 1.42
C GLN A 201 -19.63 28.72 0.15
N ARG A 202 -18.51 27.99 0.12
CA ARG A 202 -17.56 27.98 -1.01
C ARG A 202 -17.89 26.95 -2.10
N GLY A 203 -18.98 26.19 -1.95
CA GLY A 203 -19.36 25.16 -2.92
C GLY A 203 -18.35 24.01 -3.02
N ILE A 204 -17.70 23.66 -1.91
CA ILE A 204 -16.74 22.56 -1.84
C ILE A 204 -17.47 21.23 -2.00
N GLU A 205 -16.92 20.40 -2.88
CA GLU A 205 -17.38 19.03 -3.15
C GLU A 205 -16.35 17.99 -2.69
N ASN A 206 -15.05 18.36 -2.68
CA ASN A 206 -13.95 17.45 -2.36
C ASN A 206 -13.13 17.94 -1.15
N VAL A 207 -12.68 17.01 -0.32
CA VAL A 207 -11.89 17.31 0.89
C VAL A 207 -10.66 16.41 0.93
N ILE A 208 -9.49 17.04 0.98
CA ILE A 208 -8.21 16.37 1.26
C ILE A 208 -7.91 16.56 2.74
N VAL A 209 -7.90 15.47 3.50
CA VAL A 209 -7.56 15.49 4.93
C VAL A 209 -6.09 15.09 5.10
N MET A 210 -5.37 15.80 5.96
CA MET A 210 -4.02 15.49 6.40
C MET A 210 -3.82 15.94 7.86
N GLY A 211 -2.70 15.58 8.48
CA GLY A 211 -2.41 15.94 9.86
C GLY A 211 -2.54 14.76 10.82
N VAL A 212 -2.76 15.04 12.10
CA VAL A 212 -2.57 14.07 13.19
C VAL A 212 -3.71 14.13 14.21
N HIS A 213 -3.98 13.11 15.03
CA HIS A 213 -3.52 11.73 14.88
C HIS A 213 -4.53 10.92 14.05
N THR A 214 -4.05 10.06 13.15
CA THR A 214 -4.85 9.31 12.16
C THR A 214 -5.99 8.54 12.82
N ASN A 215 -5.70 7.81 13.90
CA ASN A 215 -6.66 6.99 14.66
C ASN A 215 -7.64 7.81 15.51
N MET A 216 -7.36 9.11 15.73
CA MET A 216 -8.11 9.97 16.62
C MET A 216 -8.74 11.12 15.83
N CYS A 217 -8.12 12.30 15.84
CA CYS A 217 -8.73 13.53 15.34
C CYS A 217 -9.00 13.51 13.83
N VAL A 218 -8.09 12.91 13.05
CA VAL A 218 -8.23 12.76 11.61
C VAL A 218 -9.45 11.90 11.25
N LEU A 219 -9.80 10.90 12.05
CA LEU A 219 -11.03 10.14 11.88
C LEU A 219 -12.24 10.86 12.51
N GLY A 220 -12.09 11.36 13.74
CA GLY A 220 -13.20 11.67 14.64
C GLY A 220 -13.63 13.13 14.74
N ARG A 221 -12.82 14.11 14.34
CA ARG A 221 -13.21 15.53 14.47
C ARG A 221 -14.34 15.90 13.48
N PRO A 222 -15.21 16.87 13.82
CA PRO A 222 -16.35 17.31 13.00
C PRO A 222 -15.97 17.79 11.60
N PHE A 223 -14.74 18.22 11.40
CA PHE A 223 -14.26 18.76 10.13
C PHE A 223 -13.48 17.72 9.31
N SER A 224 -13.47 16.46 9.76
CA SER A 224 -12.57 15.42 9.25
C SER A 224 -13.31 14.18 8.72
N ILE A 225 -12.60 13.08 8.48
CA ILE A 225 -13.01 11.96 7.60
C ILE A 225 -14.43 11.47 7.87
N ARG A 226 -14.74 10.97 9.08
CA ARG A 226 -16.06 10.34 9.34
C ARG A 226 -17.20 11.31 9.08
N GLN A 227 -17.09 12.53 9.63
CA GLN A 227 -18.14 13.53 9.48
C GLN A 227 -18.27 13.98 8.02
N MET A 228 -17.17 14.30 7.32
CA MET A 228 -17.22 14.80 5.95
C MET A 228 -17.76 13.76 4.97
N VAL A 229 -17.43 12.47 5.17
CA VAL A 229 -18.03 11.36 4.40
C VAL A 229 -19.53 11.27 4.67
N GLN A 230 -19.97 11.39 5.93
CA GLN A 230 -21.40 11.37 6.30
C GLN A 230 -22.18 12.60 5.78
N GLN A 231 -21.50 13.72 5.54
CA GLN A 231 -22.10 14.88 4.86
C GLN A 231 -22.21 14.68 3.33
N GLY A 232 -21.62 13.61 2.77
CA GLY A 232 -21.67 13.30 1.35
C GLY A 232 -20.57 13.95 0.51
N LEU A 233 -19.50 14.46 1.14
CA LEU A 233 -18.36 15.02 0.41
C LEU A 233 -17.42 13.92 -0.11
N ASN A 234 -16.70 14.20 -1.19
CA ASN A 234 -15.64 13.34 -1.70
C ASN A 234 -14.38 13.53 -0.85
N VAL A 235 -14.16 12.62 0.11
CA VAL A 235 -13.01 12.72 1.02
C VAL A 235 -11.86 11.85 0.50
N VAL A 236 -10.63 12.34 0.67
CA VAL A 236 -9.41 11.54 0.63
C VAL A 236 -8.52 11.85 1.82
N LEU A 237 -7.75 10.87 2.28
CA LEU A 237 -6.63 11.09 3.21
C LEU A 237 -5.31 11.19 2.43
N CYS A 238 -4.49 12.19 2.72
CA CYS A 238 -3.10 12.25 2.27
C CYS A 238 -2.22 11.36 3.19
N ARG A 239 -2.04 10.10 2.79
CA ARG A 239 -1.58 9.02 3.69
C ARG A 239 -0.12 9.12 4.15
N ASP A 240 0.70 9.88 3.43
CA ASP A 240 2.10 10.13 3.76
C ASP A 240 2.29 11.45 4.53
N LEU A 241 1.21 12.20 4.77
CA LEU A 241 1.18 13.41 5.59
C LEU A 241 0.26 13.24 6.81
N THR A 242 0.39 12.10 7.47
CA THR A 242 -0.36 11.76 8.68
C THR A 242 0.48 10.88 9.61
N ASP A 243 0.10 10.87 10.89
CA ASP A 243 0.77 10.09 11.94
C ASP A 243 -0.27 9.57 12.93
N THR A 244 -0.03 8.40 13.51
CA THR A 244 -0.96 7.71 14.43
C THR A 244 -0.40 7.72 15.84
N MET A 245 -1.23 7.82 16.88
CA MET A 245 -0.78 7.49 18.23
C MET A 245 -0.79 5.98 18.40
N TYR A 246 0.38 5.35 18.27
CA TYR A 246 0.56 3.92 18.45
C TYR A 246 1.89 3.61 19.17
N ASN A 247 1.78 2.83 20.25
CA ASN A 247 2.91 2.30 21.00
C ASN A 247 3.28 0.89 20.47
N PRO A 248 4.50 0.69 19.91
CA PRO A 248 4.96 -0.62 19.42
C PRO A 248 4.94 -1.77 20.45
N LYS A 249 4.83 -1.46 21.76
CA LYS A 249 4.67 -2.46 22.83
C LYS A 249 3.23 -2.96 22.99
N LYS A 250 2.29 -2.42 22.22
CA LYS A 250 0.89 -2.82 22.19
C LYS A 250 0.57 -3.57 20.90
N GLN A 251 -0.48 -4.38 20.91
CA GLN A 251 -0.92 -5.12 19.72
C GLN A 251 -1.11 -4.18 18.53
N PRO A 252 -0.64 -4.54 17.32
CA PRO A 252 -0.15 -5.86 16.90
C PRO A 252 1.38 -6.08 17.04
N PHE A 253 2.06 -5.31 17.89
CA PHE A 253 3.52 -5.38 18.09
C PHE A 253 4.36 -5.11 16.84
N GLY A 254 3.83 -4.31 15.91
CA GLY A 254 4.58 -3.79 14.77
C GLY A 254 5.36 -2.54 15.14
N SER A 255 6.19 -2.06 14.22
CA SER A 255 6.80 -0.74 14.34
C SER A 255 5.72 0.35 14.46
N HIS A 256 6.10 1.53 14.94
CA HIS A 256 5.19 2.68 14.99
C HIS A 256 4.55 2.94 13.61
N PHE A 257 5.37 2.93 12.56
CA PHE A 257 4.94 3.14 11.18
C PHE A 257 4.01 2.05 10.67
N THR A 258 4.15 0.81 11.14
CA THR A 258 3.19 -0.27 10.84
C THR A 258 1.83 0.02 11.44
N GLY A 259 1.77 0.59 12.65
CA GLY A 259 0.50 1.06 13.22
C GLY A 259 -0.16 2.14 12.35
N THR A 260 0.63 3.10 11.85
CA THR A 260 0.14 4.10 10.89
C THR A 260 -0.36 3.46 9.60
N ASP A 261 0.41 2.54 9.00
CA ASP A 261 0.01 1.81 7.80
C ASP A 261 -1.35 1.13 8.01
N LEU A 262 -1.53 0.40 9.12
CA LEU A 262 -2.76 -0.33 9.44
C LEU A 262 -3.98 0.58 9.58
N VAL A 263 -3.84 1.73 10.25
CA VAL A 263 -4.93 2.70 10.37
C VAL A 263 -5.28 3.33 9.02
N VAL A 264 -4.29 3.57 8.16
CA VAL A 264 -4.52 3.98 6.76
C VAL A 264 -5.27 2.89 5.99
N GLU A 265 -4.90 1.62 6.14
CA GLU A 265 -5.64 0.52 5.49
C GLU A 265 -7.09 0.43 5.97
N HIS A 266 -7.33 0.69 7.26
CA HIS A 266 -8.67 0.74 7.85
C HIS A 266 -9.51 1.85 7.19
N ILE A 267 -8.94 3.04 7.03
CA ILE A 267 -9.59 4.16 6.34
C ILE A 267 -9.93 3.80 4.89
N GLU A 268 -9.00 3.15 4.18
CA GLU A 268 -9.19 2.71 2.78
C GLU A 268 -10.28 1.67 2.59
N LYS A 269 -10.56 0.87 3.63
CA LYS A 269 -11.61 -0.16 3.62
C LYS A 269 -12.99 0.45 3.87
N TYR A 270 -13.09 1.37 4.83
CA TYR A 270 -14.39 1.74 5.40
C TYR A 270 -14.84 3.17 5.13
N TRP A 271 -13.93 4.11 4.91
CA TRP A 271 -14.27 5.54 4.92
C TRP A 271 -13.97 6.26 3.61
N CYS A 272 -12.71 6.26 3.18
CA CYS A 272 -12.33 6.99 1.98
C CYS A 272 -11.06 6.43 1.31
N PRO A 273 -10.89 6.66 -0.02
CA PRO A 273 -9.60 6.45 -0.66
C PRO A 273 -8.51 7.36 -0.09
N THR A 274 -7.25 7.03 -0.38
CA THR A 274 -6.09 7.82 -0.01
C THR A 274 -5.34 8.34 -1.23
N ILE A 275 -4.56 9.40 -1.06
CA ILE A 275 -3.61 9.97 -2.03
C ILE A 275 -2.25 10.14 -1.35
N THR A 276 -1.24 10.57 -2.10
CA THR A 276 0.08 10.95 -1.54
C THR A 276 0.36 12.42 -1.75
N SER A 277 1.30 12.98 -0.99
CA SER A 277 1.84 14.32 -1.26
C SER A 277 2.48 14.40 -2.65
N GLY A 278 3.05 13.29 -3.12
CA GLY A 278 3.65 13.15 -4.44
C GLY A 278 2.66 13.32 -5.60
N ASP A 279 1.36 13.08 -5.38
CA ASP A 279 0.34 13.22 -6.44
C ASP A 279 0.23 14.67 -6.92
N LEU A 280 0.40 15.63 -6.01
CA LEU A 280 0.34 17.07 -6.31
C LEU A 280 1.71 17.71 -6.48
N LEU A 281 2.76 17.11 -5.91
CA LEU A 281 4.11 17.67 -5.90
C LEU A 281 5.00 17.01 -6.97
N ASP A 282 6.00 16.24 -6.55
CA ASP A 282 7.09 15.73 -7.40
C ASP A 282 7.04 14.22 -7.67
N GLY A 283 5.90 13.58 -7.41
CA GLY A 283 5.72 12.14 -7.55
C GLY A 283 6.37 11.30 -6.44
N LYS A 284 6.95 11.92 -5.40
CA LYS A 284 7.59 11.21 -4.28
C LYS A 284 6.71 11.24 -3.03
N GLU A 285 6.48 10.06 -2.46
CA GLU A 285 5.86 9.93 -1.14
C GLU A 285 6.81 10.47 -0.06
N PHE A 286 6.27 11.20 0.92
CA PHE A 286 6.99 11.49 2.15
C PHE A 286 7.27 10.19 2.90
N ARG A 287 8.45 10.11 3.50
CA ARG A 287 8.83 8.99 4.36
C ARG A 287 9.58 9.52 5.56
N PHE A 288 9.12 9.16 6.75
CA PHE A 288 9.81 9.49 7.99
C PHE A 288 11.26 9.01 7.94
N PRO A 289 12.24 9.83 8.35
CA PRO A 289 13.65 9.43 8.38
C PRO A 289 13.90 8.12 9.14
N ALA A 290 13.15 7.86 10.22
CA ALA A 290 13.27 6.65 11.03
C ALA A 290 12.59 5.41 10.44
N ASP A 291 11.71 5.55 9.44
CA ASP A 291 11.12 4.40 8.76
C ASP A 291 12.11 3.85 7.72
N LYS A 292 12.89 2.83 8.11
CA LYS A 292 13.86 2.15 7.23
C LYS A 292 13.36 0.82 6.66
N ARG A 293 12.11 0.45 6.92
CA ARG A 293 11.56 -0.86 6.55
C ARG A 293 11.56 -1.07 5.02
N PRO A 294 12.24 -2.06 4.44
CA PRO A 294 12.03 -2.41 3.03
C PRO A 294 10.56 -2.74 2.75
N HIS A 295 10.12 -2.44 1.54
CA HIS A 295 8.78 -2.76 1.07
C HIS A 295 8.74 -4.20 0.53
N LEU A 296 8.11 -5.09 1.30
CA LEU A 296 7.79 -6.44 0.90
C LEU A 296 6.44 -6.47 0.16
N VAL A 297 6.42 -7.03 -1.04
CA VAL A 297 5.17 -7.39 -1.73
C VAL A 297 5.07 -8.91 -1.82
N ALA A 298 4.02 -9.47 -1.22
CA ALA A 298 3.69 -10.88 -1.33
C ALA A 298 2.63 -11.11 -2.42
N ILE A 299 3.00 -11.84 -3.48
CA ILE A 299 2.05 -12.29 -4.51
C ILE A 299 1.52 -13.66 -4.08
N VAL A 300 0.25 -13.69 -3.68
CA VAL A 300 -0.42 -14.85 -3.08
C VAL A 300 -1.58 -15.29 -3.97
N SER A 301 -1.32 -16.31 -4.79
CA SER A 301 -2.29 -16.85 -5.75
C SER A 301 -2.13 -18.37 -5.87
N GLU A 302 -2.08 -19.03 -4.73
CA GLU A 302 -2.23 -20.48 -4.62
C GLU A 302 -3.33 -20.81 -3.62
N GLU A 303 -4.05 -21.90 -3.88
CA GLU A 303 -5.22 -22.33 -3.10
C GLU A 303 -4.96 -23.62 -2.32
N GLU A 304 -3.96 -24.40 -2.72
CA GLU A 304 -3.76 -25.76 -2.25
C GLU A 304 -3.25 -25.80 -0.81
N TYR A 305 -2.47 -24.80 -0.42
CA TYR A 305 -1.80 -24.71 0.88
C TYR A 305 -2.32 -23.56 1.74
N GLU A 306 -3.43 -22.93 1.33
CA GLU A 306 -4.12 -21.87 2.07
C GLU A 306 -3.22 -20.68 2.44
N THR A 307 -2.19 -20.36 1.65
CA THR A 307 -1.26 -19.26 1.97
C THR A 307 -1.93 -17.89 1.94
N HIS A 308 -3.09 -17.78 1.31
CA HIS A 308 -3.95 -16.60 1.42
C HIS A 308 -4.45 -16.32 2.85
N ARG A 309 -4.32 -17.28 3.78
CA ARG A 309 -4.59 -17.12 5.21
C ARG A 309 -3.29 -17.08 6.02
N THR A 310 -2.41 -18.06 5.81
CA THR A 310 -1.21 -18.22 6.65
C THR A 310 -0.17 -17.12 6.42
N LEU A 311 0.02 -16.61 5.20
CA LEU A 311 0.98 -15.53 4.95
C LEU A 311 0.57 -14.19 5.56
N PRO A 312 -0.70 -13.73 5.45
CA PRO A 312 -1.16 -12.57 6.19
C PRO A 312 -0.97 -12.69 7.71
N GLU A 313 -1.30 -13.84 8.29
CA GLU A 313 -1.12 -14.09 9.73
C GLU A 313 0.36 -14.07 10.12
N PHE A 314 1.23 -14.70 9.32
CA PHE A 314 2.68 -14.67 9.50
C PHE A 314 3.23 -13.24 9.42
N ALA A 315 2.82 -12.47 8.41
CA ALA A 315 3.29 -11.11 8.22
C ALA A 315 2.90 -10.20 9.39
N ALA A 316 1.64 -10.27 9.83
CA ALA A 316 1.13 -9.50 10.96
C ALA A 316 1.92 -9.77 12.25
N LYS A 317 2.30 -11.02 12.50
CA LYS A 317 3.01 -11.43 13.73
C LYS A 317 4.53 -11.21 13.67
N HIS A 318 5.15 -11.33 12.50
CA HIS A 318 6.60 -11.52 12.42
C HIS A 318 7.34 -10.53 11.53
N LEU A 319 6.63 -9.77 10.68
CA LEU A 319 7.26 -8.88 9.72
C LEU A 319 7.01 -7.40 10.00
N GLY A 320 6.02 -7.06 10.83
CA GLY A 320 5.62 -5.68 11.08
C GLY A 320 6.68 -4.79 11.74
N GLN A 321 7.78 -5.33 12.28
CA GLN A 321 8.90 -4.51 12.73
C GLN A 321 9.88 -4.18 11.60
N ASP A 322 10.09 -5.13 10.69
CA ASP A 322 11.19 -5.10 9.74
C ASP A 322 10.76 -4.67 8.33
N PHE A 323 9.49 -4.87 7.97
CA PHE A 323 8.97 -4.65 6.63
C PHE A 323 7.70 -3.80 6.63
N ARG A 324 7.56 -2.98 5.58
CA ARG A 324 6.25 -2.52 5.11
C ARG A 324 5.71 -3.61 4.20
N VAL A 325 4.55 -4.18 4.50
CA VAL A 325 4.04 -5.37 3.80
C VAL A 325 2.79 -5.04 2.98
N SER A 326 2.79 -5.43 1.71
CA SER A 326 1.63 -5.38 0.82
C SER A 326 1.33 -6.77 0.25
N PHE A 327 0.05 -7.06 0.02
CA PHE A 327 -0.42 -8.31 -0.57
C PHE A 327 -1.06 -8.07 -1.94
N VAL A 328 -0.74 -8.94 -2.89
CA VAL A 328 -1.41 -9.07 -4.19
C VAL A 328 -2.04 -10.46 -4.24
N PHE A 329 -3.35 -10.53 -4.08
CA PHE A 329 -4.10 -11.78 -4.15
C PHE A 329 -4.53 -12.07 -5.59
N GLY A 330 -4.54 -13.35 -5.97
CA GLY A 330 -5.29 -13.79 -7.17
C GLY A 330 -6.78 -13.57 -7.02
N GLY A 331 -7.51 -13.48 -8.13
CA GLY A 331 -8.97 -13.42 -8.13
C GLY A 331 -9.59 -14.59 -7.36
N ALA A 332 -10.61 -14.29 -6.54
CA ALA A 332 -11.36 -15.31 -5.80
C ALA A 332 -12.32 -16.02 -6.78
N ASP A 333 -12.12 -17.32 -7.00
CA ASP A 333 -13.03 -18.13 -7.80
C ASP A 333 -14.41 -18.18 -7.10
N ALA A 334 -15.55 -18.09 -7.81
CA ALA A 334 -16.88 -18.14 -7.17
C ALA A 334 -17.19 -19.50 -6.51
N THR A 335 -16.36 -20.51 -6.75
CA THR A 335 -16.42 -21.84 -6.13
C THR A 335 -15.62 -21.96 -4.82
N ASP A 336 -15.03 -20.85 -4.36
CA ASP A 336 -14.15 -20.66 -3.18
C ASP A 336 -14.89 -20.77 -1.82
N VAL A 337 -16.09 -21.37 -1.79
CA VAL A 337 -16.81 -21.78 -0.56
C VAL A 337 -16.98 -23.29 -0.54
N ARG A 338 -15.88 -24.04 -0.69
CA ARG A 338 -15.87 -25.46 -0.33
C ARG A 338 -15.28 -25.62 1.06
N GLY A 339 -16.11 -25.44 2.09
CA GLY A 339 -15.70 -25.85 3.44
C GLY A 339 -16.54 -25.37 4.63
N LYS A 340 -17.19 -24.21 4.57
CA LYS A 340 -18.18 -23.76 5.56
C LYS A 340 -19.17 -22.81 4.87
N GLN A 341 -20.45 -23.16 4.86
CA GLN A 341 -21.48 -22.13 4.65
C GLN A 341 -21.30 -21.08 5.77
N PRO A 342 -21.21 -19.78 5.44
CA PRO A 342 -21.45 -18.75 6.44
C PRO A 342 -22.85 -19.00 7.01
N GLU A 343 -23.00 -19.02 8.33
CA GLU A 343 -24.32 -18.89 8.93
C GLU A 343 -24.96 -17.64 8.33
N ALA A 344 -26.03 -17.83 7.57
CA ALA A 344 -26.76 -16.75 6.95
C ALA A 344 -27.37 -15.90 8.06
N SER A 345 -26.70 -14.80 8.44
CA SER A 345 -27.41 -13.70 9.06
C SER A 345 -28.37 -13.18 8.00
N SER A 346 -29.64 -13.50 8.18
CA SER A 346 -30.76 -13.12 7.32
C SER A 346 -30.99 -11.61 7.36
N GLN A 347 -30.11 -10.84 6.75
CA GLN A 347 -30.41 -9.47 6.34
C GLN A 347 -30.69 -9.49 4.84
N LYS A 348 -31.98 -9.56 4.51
CA LYS A 348 -32.48 -9.25 3.18
C LYS A 348 -31.96 -7.87 2.79
N SER A 349 -31.17 -7.79 1.73
CA SER A 349 -30.85 -6.51 1.10
C SER A 349 -32.09 -6.03 0.36
N GLU A 350 -32.90 -5.21 1.03
CA GLU A 350 -33.82 -4.34 0.33
C GLU A 350 -32.98 -3.29 -0.40
N ALA A 351 -32.89 -3.44 -1.72
CA ALA A 351 -32.38 -2.41 -2.60
C ALA A 351 -33.34 -1.22 -2.52
N SER A 352 -33.06 -0.28 -1.63
CA SER A 352 -33.71 1.02 -1.62
C SER A 352 -33.11 1.87 -2.73
N GLU A 353 -34.01 2.45 -3.49
CA GLU A 353 -33.79 3.34 -4.62
C GLU A 353 -33.17 4.66 -4.12
N PHE A 354 -31.85 4.68 -3.91
CA PHE A 354 -31.09 5.89 -3.58
C PHE A 354 -30.27 6.34 -4.80
N THR A 355 -30.86 7.26 -5.55
CA THR A 355 -30.28 7.89 -6.74
C THR A 355 -29.37 9.07 -6.34
N LYS A 356 -28.21 9.13 -7.00
CA LYS A 356 -27.26 10.28 -7.20
C LYS A 356 -26.23 10.70 -6.14
N ASP A 357 -26.32 10.31 -4.87
CA ASP A 357 -25.24 10.57 -3.89
C ASP A 357 -24.53 9.28 -3.49
N LYS A 358 -23.65 8.75 -4.34
CA LYS A 358 -22.69 7.72 -3.91
C LYS A 358 -21.44 8.42 -3.42
N ALA A 359 -21.18 8.37 -2.11
CA ALA A 359 -19.88 8.75 -1.56
C ALA A 359 -18.77 8.11 -2.42
N LEU A 360 -17.71 8.86 -2.70
CA LEU A 360 -16.63 8.44 -3.62
C LEU A 360 -16.21 6.98 -3.40
N LEU A 361 -15.96 6.59 -2.14
CA LEU A 361 -15.58 5.23 -1.79
C LEU A 361 -16.64 4.20 -2.19
N THR A 362 -17.92 4.44 -1.90
CA THR A 362 -19.02 3.56 -2.32
C THR A 362 -19.05 3.38 -3.84
N SER A 363 -18.79 4.43 -4.61
CA SER A 363 -18.71 4.34 -6.07
C SER A 363 -17.52 3.48 -6.55
N LEU A 364 -16.38 3.57 -5.86
CA LEU A 364 -15.18 2.78 -6.14
C LEU A 364 -15.40 1.30 -5.80
N LEU A 365 -16.00 1.03 -4.64
CA LEU A 365 -16.30 -0.32 -4.16
C LEU A 365 -17.36 -1.03 -5.00
N ALA A 366 -18.31 -0.29 -5.59
CA ALA A 366 -19.34 -0.84 -6.46
C ALA A 366 -18.79 -1.38 -7.81
N ARG A 367 -17.57 -1.02 -8.21
CA ARG A 367 -16.99 -1.49 -9.48
C ARG A 367 -16.65 -2.97 -9.39
N PRO A 368 -17.04 -3.82 -10.34
CA PRO A 368 -16.79 -5.26 -10.26
C PRO A 368 -15.27 -5.55 -10.12
N THR A 369 -14.93 -6.49 -9.25
CA THR A 369 -13.61 -7.13 -9.24
C THR A 369 -13.64 -8.36 -10.14
N SER A 370 -12.47 -8.81 -10.57
CA SER A 370 -12.34 -10.04 -11.33
C SER A 370 -12.45 -11.26 -10.43
N THR A 371 -13.21 -12.25 -10.86
CA THR A 371 -13.23 -13.61 -10.28
C THR A 371 -12.27 -14.56 -11.00
N ASP A 372 -11.54 -14.09 -12.00
CA ASP A 372 -10.55 -14.90 -12.69
C ASP A 372 -9.30 -15.06 -11.81
N LYS A 373 -9.03 -16.29 -11.39
CA LYS A 373 -7.85 -16.64 -10.57
C LYS A 373 -6.51 -16.21 -11.18
N ASN A 374 -6.48 -15.99 -12.50
CA ASN A 374 -5.30 -15.53 -13.21
C ASN A 374 -5.05 -14.02 -13.05
N ASP A 375 -6.04 -13.25 -12.62
CA ASP A 375 -5.89 -11.82 -12.44
C ASP A 375 -5.21 -11.50 -11.11
N LEU A 376 -4.12 -10.74 -11.21
CA LEU A 376 -3.37 -10.21 -10.08
C LEU A 376 -3.73 -8.73 -9.89
N LEU A 377 -4.96 -8.46 -9.45
CA LEU A 377 -5.43 -7.10 -9.25
C LEU A 377 -4.63 -6.39 -8.14
N GLY A 378 -4.19 -5.16 -8.41
CA GLY A 378 -3.33 -4.40 -7.49
C GLY A 378 -1.83 -4.65 -7.66
N ILE A 379 -1.41 -5.38 -8.69
CA ILE A 379 0.01 -5.71 -8.94
C ILE A 379 0.89 -4.49 -9.19
N GLU A 380 0.32 -3.31 -9.43
CA GLU A 380 1.06 -2.05 -9.60
C GLU A 380 1.92 -1.72 -8.38
N VAL A 381 1.57 -2.26 -7.20
CA VAL A 381 2.36 -2.12 -5.96
C VAL A 381 3.78 -2.69 -6.10
N VAL A 382 3.99 -3.67 -6.99
CA VAL A 382 5.31 -4.28 -7.30
C VAL A 382 6.31 -3.23 -7.79
N ASP A 383 5.86 -2.17 -8.45
CA ASP A 383 6.73 -1.11 -8.98
C ASP A 383 7.54 -0.41 -7.87
N THR A 384 7.03 -0.44 -6.64
CA THR A 384 7.64 0.18 -5.45
C THR A 384 8.21 -0.85 -4.46
N ALA A 385 8.20 -2.13 -4.81
CA ALA A 385 8.69 -3.19 -3.92
C ALA A 385 10.22 -3.19 -3.86
N ASP A 386 10.77 -3.55 -2.70
CA ASP A 386 12.19 -3.82 -2.50
C ASP A 386 12.48 -5.33 -2.57
N VAL A 387 11.51 -6.16 -2.19
CA VAL A 387 11.57 -7.63 -2.25
C VAL A 387 10.21 -8.22 -2.61
N LEU A 388 10.21 -9.27 -3.44
CA LEU A 388 9.00 -10.05 -3.73
C LEU A 388 9.01 -11.39 -2.99
N LEU A 389 7.89 -11.71 -2.35
CA LEU A 389 7.58 -13.05 -1.85
C LEU A 389 6.55 -13.69 -2.79
N ILE A 390 6.88 -14.84 -3.37
CA ILE A 390 6.00 -15.56 -4.30
C ILE A 390 5.41 -16.79 -3.60
N SER A 391 4.09 -16.84 -3.58
CA SER A 391 3.29 -18.04 -3.28
C SER A 391 2.15 -18.11 -4.29
N ALA A 392 2.44 -18.62 -5.48
CA ALA A 392 1.48 -18.67 -6.58
C ALA A 392 1.59 -19.99 -7.34
N ARG A 393 0.46 -20.47 -7.85
CA ARG A 393 0.36 -21.77 -8.53
C ARG A 393 -0.34 -21.66 -9.87
N ARG A 394 0.39 -21.96 -10.95
CA ARG A 394 -0.19 -22.18 -12.29
C ARG A 394 -1.17 -21.06 -12.68
N ARG A 395 -0.70 -19.81 -12.65
CA ARG A 395 -1.45 -18.62 -13.06
C ARG A 395 -0.95 -18.10 -14.39
N ASN A 396 -1.83 -17.57 -15.21
CA ASN A 396 -1.47 -16.89 -16.44
C ASN A 396 -1.99 -15.45 -16.38
N PRO A 397 -1.29 -14.55 -15.67
CA PRO A 397 -1.67 -13.14 -15.63
C PRO A 397 -1.63 -12.52 -17.03
N THR A 398 -2.17 -11.31 -17.17
CA THR A 398 -2.02 -10.56 -18.44
C THR A 398 -0.54 -10.26 -18.70
N ALA A 399 -0.19 -9.96 -19.95
CA ALA A 399 1.18 -9.56 -20.30
C ALA A 399 1.65 -8.37 -19.46
N GLU A 400 0.80 -7.34 -19.29
CA GLU A 400 1.12 -6.16 -18.46
C GLU A 400 1.42 -6.53 -17.01
N GLN A 401 0.61 -7.41 -16.41
CA GLN A 401 0.80 -7.85 -15.04
C GLN A 401 2.11 -8.65 -14.87
N LEU A 402 2.42 -9.56 -15.80
CA LEU A 402 3.65 -10.34 -15.75
C LEU A 402 4.90 -9.49 -16.03
N ASP A 403 4.78 -8.49 -16.90
CA ASP A 403 5.88 -7.57 -17.24
C ASP A 403 6.34 -6.74 -16.05
N ARG A 404 5.45 -6.44 -15.09
CA ARG A 404 5.85 -5.80 -13.82
C ARG A 404 6.79 -6.69 -13.00
N VAL A 405 6.51 -7.99 -12.95
CA VAL A 405 7.40 -8.97 -12.29
C VAL A 405 8.72 -9.09 -13.05
N ARG A 406 8.68 -9.15 -14.39
CA ARG A 406 9.90 -9.18 -15.23
C ARG A 406 10.76 -7.94 -15.03
N LYS A 407 10.15 -6.75 -14.96
CA LYS A 407 10.85 -5.48 -14.69
C LYS A 407 11.48 -5.46 -13.29
N PHE A 408 10.78 -5.98 -12.29
CA PHE A 408 11.32 -6.14 -10.93
C PHE A 408 12.56 -7.04 -10.93
N VAL A 409 12.49 -8.18 -11.61
CA VAL A 409 13.61 -9.12 -11.77
C VAL A 409 14.78 -8.45 -12.47
N ALA A 410 14.54 -7.85 -13.64
CA ALA A 410 15.57 -7.19 -14.45
C ALA A 410 16.29 -6.03 -13.72
N ALA A 411 15.69 -5.47 -12.67
CA ALA A 411 16.31 -4.49 -11.79
C ALA A 411 17.27 -5.11 -10.73
N GLY A 412 17.53 -6.42 -10.80
CA GLY A 412 18.40 -7.14 -9.86
C GLY A 412 17.80 -7.24 -8.45
N LYS A 413 16.48 -7.06 -8.29
CA LYS A 413 15.86 -7.02 -6.97
C LYS A 413 15.63 -8.41 -6.38
N PRO A 414 15.73 -8.56 -5.04
CA PRO A 414 15.67 -9.85 -4.37
C PRO A 414 14.29 -10.52 -4.47
N MET A 415 14.30 -11.85 -4.51
CA MET A 415 13.09 -12.68 -4.53
C MET A 415 13.14 -13.81 -3.51
N VAL A 416 12.00 -14.09 -2.89
CA VAL A 416 11.81 -15.19 -1.95
C VAL A 416 10.63 -16.01 -2.45
N GLY A 417 10.81 -17.32 -2.58
CA GLY A 417 9.79 -18.26 -3.02
C GLY A 417 9.52 -19.30 -1.94
N ILE A 418 8.24 -19.52 -1.65
CA ILE A 418 7.78 -20.70 -0.90
C ILE A 418 6.95 -21.58 -1.84
N ARG A 419 6.57 -22.77 -1.39
CA ARG A 419 5.60 -23.62 -2.09
C ARG A 419 4.39 -22.77 -2.53
N THR A 420 4.05 -22.65 -3.81
CA THR A 420 4.37 -23.41 -5.03
C THR A 420 5.15 -22.60 -6.09
N ALA A 421 6.02 -21.69 -5.64
CA ALA A 421 6.73 -20.71 -6.46
C ALA A 421 7.67 -21.29 -7.53
N SER A 422 7.89 -22.61 -7.61
CA SER A 422 8.62 -23.23 -8.72
C SER A 422 7.80 -23.24 -10.02
N HIS A 423 6.49 -23.06 -9.96
CA HIS A 423 5.65 -23.01 -11.15
C HIS A 423 4.48 -22.01 -11.04
N PRO A 424 4.79 -20.72 -10.80
CA PRO A 424 3.77 -19.74 -10.47
C PRO A 424 3.05 -19.24 -11.73
N PHE A 425 3.78 -19.02 -12.83
CA PHE A 425 3.28 -18.29 -14.00
C PHE A 425 3.21 -19.12 -15.28
N HIS A 426 2.93 -20.42 -15.22
CA HIS A 426 2.69 -21.24 -16.41
C HIS A 426 1.82 -22.46 -16.09
N GLN A 427 1.06 -22.96 -17.06
CA GLN A 427 0.35 -24.22 -16.92
C GLN A 427 1.27 -25.40 -17.19
N ARG A 428 0.98 -26.54 -16.57
CA ARG A 428 1.63 -27.79 -16.92
C ARG A 428 1.12 -28.25 -18.29
N ASP A 429 2.05 -28.48 -19.22
CA ASP A 429 1.81 -29.06 -20.55
C ASP A 429 0.73 -28.33 -21.39
N LYS A 430 0.52 -27.03 -21.13
CA LYS A 430 -0.43 -26.18 -21.84
C LYS A 430 0.15 -24.80 -22.07
N ALA A 431 -0.11 -24.24 -23.26
CA ALA A 431 0.18 -22.85 -23.56
C ALA A 431 -0.70 -21.90 -22.72
N ALA A 432 -0.24 -20.66 -22.55
CA ALA A 432 -1.08 -19.60 -22.01
C ALA A 432 -2.35 -19.42 -22.87
N PRO A 433 -3.53 -19.21 -22.25
CA PRO A 433 -4.74 -18.82 -22.98
C PRO A 433 -4.55 -17.49 -23.73
N GLU A 434 -5.40 -17.23 -24.73
CA GLU A 434 -5.40 -15.96 -25.46
C GLU A 434 -5.54 -14.75 -24.50
N GLY A 435 -4.76 -13.69 -24.74
CA GLY A 435 -4.73 -12.50 -23.88
C GLY A 435 -3.97 -12.68 -22.56
N ARG A 436 -3.43 -13.88 -22.29
CA ARG A 436 -2.61 -14.17 -21.11
C ARG A 436 -1.14 -14.37 -21.47
N ALA A 437 -0.27 -14.28 -20.47
CA ALA A 437 1.15 -14.54 -20.59
C ALA A 437 1.58 -15.72 -19.69
N ASP A 438 2.72 -16.31 -20.03
CA ASP A 438 3.39 -17.29 -19.20
C ASP A 438 4.89 -17.01 -19.04
N TRP A 439 5.49 -17.73 -18.10
CA TRP A 439 6.93 -17.83 -17.88
C TRP A 439 7.29 -19.28 -17.52
N PRO A 440 7.39 -20.17 -18.53
CA PRO A 440 7.68 -21.58 -18.29
C PRO A 440 9.03 -21.83 -17.60
N LYS A 441 10.03 -20.99 -17.89
CA LYS A 441 11.39 -21.08 -17.31
C LYS A 441 11.55 -20.37 -15.96
N PHE A 442 10.47 -19.92 -15.33
CA PHE A 442 10.54 -19.14 -14.09
C PHE A 442 11.38 -19.82 -12.99
N ASP A 443 11.24 -21.13 -12.82
CA ASP A 443 11.99 -21.90 -11.81
C ASP A 443 13.51 -21.80 -12.02
N ALA A 444 13.93 -22.05 -13.26
CA ALA A 444 15.34 -22.01 -13.65
C ALA A 444 15.88 -20.58 -13.61
N ASP A 445 15.10 -19.61 -14.09
CA ASP A 445 15.52 -18.21 -14.22
C ASP A 445 15.63 -17.52 -12.85
N ILE A 446 14.72 -17.82 -11.92
CA ILE A 446 14.59 -17.11 -10.65
C ILE A 446 15.20 -17.89 -9.49
N TRP A 447 15.00 -19.21 -9.43
CA TRP A 447 15.46 -20.03 -8.31
C TRP A 447 16.69 -20.85 -8.66
N GLY A 448 17.03 -21.01 -9.94
CA GLY A 448 18.03 -22.00 -10.37
C GLY A 448 17.57 -23.44 -10.15
N GLY A 449 16.25 -23.65 -10.07
CA GLY A 449 15.63 -24.97 -9.84
C GLY A 449 15.24 -25.71 -11.11
N HIS A 450 14.88 -26.99 -10.95
CA HIS A 450 14.34 -27.83 -12.02
C HIS A 450 13.16 -28.69 -11.52
N TYR A 451 12.08 -28.04 -11.09
CA TYR A 451 10.87 -28.73 -10.64
C TYR A 451 10.23 -29.57 -11.75
N THR A 452 10.12 -30.87 -11.53
CA THR A 452 9.49 -31.80 -12.46
C THR A 452 8.26 -32.49 -11.88
N ASN A 453 8.34 -32.91 -10.61
CA ASN A 453 7.24 -33.57 -9.90
C ASN A 453 7.51 -33.59 -8.38
N HIS A 454 6.86 -34.49 -7.63
CA HIS A 454 7.14 -34.73 -6.23
C HIS A 454 7.01 -36.21 -5.84
N TYR A 455 7.70 -36.61 -4.77
CA TYR A 455 7.42 -37.84 -4.03
C TYR A 455 6.33 -37.61 -2.98
N GLY A 456 5.56 -38.66 -2.70
CA GLY A 456 4.42 -38.63 -1.79
C GLY A 456 3.14 -38.09 -2.44
N ASP A 457 2.02 -38.42 -1.79
CA ASP A 457 0.66 -37.99 -2.12
C ASP A 457 -0.18 -37.86 -0.83
N ALA A 458 -1.43 -37.42 -0.96
CA ALA A 458 -2.34 -37.26 0.18
C ALA A 458 -2.60 -38.55 0.99
N LYS A 459 -2.24 -39.73 0.46
CA LYS A 459 -2.45 -41.03 1.10
C LYS A 459 -1.22 -41.52 1.88
N SER A 460 -0.03 -41.01 1.57
CA SER A 460 1.22 -41.57 2.09
C SER A 460 1.71 -40.93 3.40
N GLY A 461 1.03 -39.90 3.92
CA GLY A 461 1.35 -39.29 5.23
C GLY A 461 2.64 -38.45 5.25
N PRO A 462 2.95 -37.76 6.37
CA PRO A 462 4.05 -36.79 6.50
C PRO A 462 5.43 -37.47 6.54
N ASN A 463 5.85 -38.00 5.39
CA ASN A 463 7.10 -38.74 5.26
C ASN A 463 8.23 -37.89 4.64
N ASN A 464 8.06 -36.57 4.54
CA ASN A 464 9.13 -35.67 4.14
C ASN A 464 9.91 -35.21 5.37
N VAL A 465 11.06 -35.84 5.59
CA VAL A 465 12.00 -35.49 6.65
C VAL A 465 13.05 -34.54 6.07
N VAL A 466 13.16 -33.36 6.65
CA VAL A 466 14.04 -32.29 6.21
C VAL A 466 15.19 -32.12 7.20
N THR A 467 16.41 -32.07 6.67
CA THR A 467 17.65 -31.94 7.44
C THR A 467 18.50 -30.79 6.88
N ILE A 468 19.38 -30.23 7.70
CA ILE A 468 20.33 -29.19 7.26
C ILE A 468 21.39 -29.83 6.35
N ALA A 469 21.66 -29.23 5.20
CA ALA A 469 22.80 -29.61 4.37
C ALA A 469 24.12 -29.26 5.08
N ASP A 470 25.10 -30.18 5.10
CA ASP A 470 26.31 -30.02 5.91
C ASP A 470 27.06 -28.70 5.68
N ALA A 471 27.12 -28.23 4.43
CA ALA A 471 27.79 -26.99 4.05
C ALA A 471 27.04 -25.71 4.50
N ALA A 472 25.82 -25.82 5.02
CA ALA A 472 24.93 -24.69 5.32
C ALA A 472 24.73 -24.44 6.82
N LYS A 473 25.34 -25.24 7.72
CA LYS A 473 25.12 -25.16 9.18
C LYS A 473 25.35 -23.77 9.78
N SER A 474 26.21 -22.95 9.19
CA SER A 474 26.50 -21.58 9.62
C SER A 474 25.79 -20.49 8.80
N HIS A 475 24.91 -20.85 7.87
CA HIS A 475 24.26 -19.88 7.01
C HIS A 475 23.26 -19.03 7.82
N PRO A 476 23.25 -17.69 7.68
CA PRO A 476 22.44 -16.79 8.52
C PRO A 476 20.93 -17.05 8.45
N ILE A 477 20.43 -17.60 7.33
CA ILE A 477 19.02 -18.00 7.20
C ILE A 477 18.63 -19.10 8.21
N LEU A 478 19.59 -19.94 8.61
CA LEU A 478 19.38 -21.10 9.49
C LEU A 478 19.77 -20.82 10.96
N ILE A 479 20.04 -19.56 11.34
CA ILE A 479 20.57 -19.23 12.68
C ILE A 479 19.66 -19.68 13.83
N ASP A 480 18.34 -19.71 13.61
CA ASP A 480 17.35 -20.15 14.60
C ASP A 480 16.83 -21.59 14.34
N TRP A 481 17.43 -22.31 13.39
CA TRP A 481 17.03 -23.68 13.08
C TRP A 481 17.71 -24.66 14.03
N THR A 482 16.93 -25.25 14.95
CA THR A 482 17.47 -26.10 16.03
C THR A 482 17.18 -27.58 15.86
N LYS A 483 16.27 -27.97 14.95
CA LYS A 483 15.91 -29.36 14.71
C LYS A 483 16.95 -30.08 13.84
N SER A 484 17.38 -31.26 14.29
CA SER A 484 18.15 -32.19 13.47
C SER A 484 17.29 -32.81 12.36
N GLU A 485 16.02 -33.08 12.66
CA GLU A 485 15.01 -33.58 11.72
C GLU A 485 13.74 -32.73 11.83
N TYR A 486 13.30 -32.18 10.71
CA TYR A 486 12.07 -31.41 10.59
C TYR A 486 11.07 -32.18 9.72
N HIS A 487 9.84 -32.33 10.20
CA HIS A 487 8.80 -33.05 9.46
C HIS A 487 7.85 -32.06 8.80
N SER A 488 7.82 -32.09 7.46
CA SER A 488 6.86 -31.34 6.64
C SER A 488 5.73 -32.27 6.22
N GLU A 489 4.48 -31.79 6.31
CA GLU A 489 3.33 -32.48 5.71
C GLU A 489 3.24 -32.29 4.18
N GLY A 490 3.98 -31.31 3.64
CA GLY A 490 4.12 -31.13 2.19
C GLY A 490 4.99 -32.22 1.53
N THR A 491 4.56 -32.65 0.34
CA THR A 491 5.27 -33.61 -0.53
C THR A 491 6.71 -33.20 -0.87
N LEU A 492 7.63 -34.15 -1.08
CA LEU A 492 9.03 -33.83 -1.40
C LEU A 492 9.17 -33.52 -2.90
N TYR A 493 9.56 -32.29 -3.27
CA TYR A 493 9.67 -31.89 -4.67
C TYR A 493 10.93 -32.45 -5.32
N LEU A 494 10.81 -32.90 -6.58
CA LEU A 494 11.95 -33.28 -7.43
C LEU A 494 12.47 -32.03 -8.11
N THR A 495 13.67 -31.58 -7.72
CA THR A 495 14.20 -30.26 -8.10
C THR A 495 15.57 -30.32 -8.75
N LEU A 496 16.24 -31.48 -8.72
CA LEU A 496 17.51 -31.68 -9.39
C LEU A 496 17.35 -31.82 -10.93
N PRO A 497 18.37 -31.40 -11.71
CA PRO A 497 19.59 -30.73 -11.26
C PRO A 497 19.37 -29.24 -10.94
N LEU A 498 20.08 -28.73 -9.93
CA LEU A 498 20.14 -27.29 -9.65
C LEU A 498 21.19 -26.59 -10.52
N ALA A 499 20.94 -25.32 -10.83
CA ALA A 499 21.87 -24.48 -11.58
C ALA A 499 23.15 -24.18 -10.79
N GLU A 500 24.24 -23.90 -11.52
CA GLU A 500 25.47 -23.35 -10.92
C GLU A 500 25.17 -22.02 -10.20
N GLY A 501 25.78 -21.80 -9.04
CA GLY A 501 25.52 -20.64 -8.18
C GLY A 501 24.38 -20.83 -7.18
N THR A 502 23.80 -22.04 -7.11
CA THR A 502 22.92 -22.44 -6.02
C THR A 502 23.71 -22.90 -4.79
N HIS A 503 23.21 -22.59 -3.60
CA HIS A 503 23.75 -23.07 -2.34
C HIS A 503 22.63 -23.71 -1.51
N VAL A 504 22.64 -25.05 -1.44
CA VAL A 504 21.63 -25.86 -0.75
C VAL A 504 21.74 -25.65 0.75
N LEU A 505 20.60 -25.33 1.37
CA LEU A 505 20.46 -25.10 2.81
C LEU A 505 19.81 -26.27 3.52
N LEU A 506 18.73 -26.80 2.93
CA LEU A 506 17.95 -27.91 3.48
C LEU A 506 17.80 -29.01 2.42
N SER A 507 17.88 -30.27 2.85
CA SER A 507 17.65 -31.46 2.03
C SER A 507 16.47 -32.26 2.58
N GLY A 508 15.71 -32.90 1.70
CA GLY A 508 14.54 -33.69 2.04
C GLY A 508 14.72 -35.16 1.71
N HIS A 509 14.20 -36.01 2.59
CA HIS A 509 14.22 -37.46 2.49
C HIS A 509 12.77 -37.98 2.52
N PHE A 510 12.44 -38.90 1.62
CA PHE A 510 11.14 -39.56 1.60
C PHE A 510 11.32 -41.07 1.43
N ALA A 511 11.15 -41.82 2.52
CA ALA A 511 11.32 -43.28 2.54
C ALA A 511 12.65 -43.71 1.87
N ASP A 512 12.58 -44.57 0.85
CA ASP A 512 13.72 -45.11 0.10
C ASP A 512 14.11 -44.26 -1.12
N LYS A 513 13.49 -43.08 -1.30
CA LYS A 513 13.69 -42.24 -2.48
C LYS A 513 14.98 -41.42 -2.40
N PRO A 514 15.53 -41.03 -3.57
CA PRO A 514 16.64 -40.09 -3.64
C PRO A 514 16.37 -38.81 -2.84
N VAL A 515 17.45 -38.29 -2.25
CA VAL A 515 17.45 -37.01 -1.52
C VAL A 515 17.28 -35.88 -2.51
N GLU A 516 16.42 -34.92 -2.17
CA GLU A 516 16.16 -33.74 -3.00
C GLU A 516 16.39 -32.45 -2.21
N PRO A 517 16.94 -31.38 -2.82
CA PRO A 517 16.99 -30.06 -2.21
C PRO A 517 15.60 -29.54 -1.82
N VAL A 518 15.46 -29.06 -0.58
CA VAL A 518 14.22 -28.49 -0.07
C VAL A 518 14.28 -26.97 -0.02
N ALA A 519 15.42 -26.40 0.38
CA ALA A 519 15.64 -24.97 0.40
C ALA A 519 17.06 -24.61 -0.04
N TRP A 520 17.21 -23.52 -0.77
CA TRP A 520 18.51 -23.04 -1.25
C TRP A 520 18.48 -21.55 -1.55
N THR A 521 19.68 -20.97 -1.65
CA THR A 521 19.86 -19.63 -2.21
C THR A 521 20.41 -19.73 -3.63
N PHE A 522 20.17 -18.70 -4.44
CA PHE A 522 20.66 -18.61 -5.81
C PHE A 522 21.07 -17.17 -6.12
N THR A 523 22.27 -17.01 -6.71
CA THR A 523 22.71 -15.72 -7.25
C THR A 523 22.36 -15.67 -8.73
N ARG A 524 21.38 -14.84 -9.09
CA ARG A 524 20.92 -14.70 -10.47
C ARG A 524 21.96 -13.96 -11.31
N LYS A 525 21.90 -14.15 -12.63
CA LYS A 525 22.77 -13.46 -13.60
C LYS A 525 22.61 -11.93 -13.58
N ASP A 526 21.46 -11.43 -13.16
CA ASP A 526 21.18 -9.99 -13.00
C ASP A 526 21.72 -9.39 -11.68
N GLY A 527 22.43 -10.19 -10.87
CA GLY A 527 22.95 -9.80 -9.56
C GLY A 527 21.92 -9.90 -8.42
N GLY A 528 20.67 -10.23 -8.72
CA GLY A 528 19.63 -10.42 -7.73
C GLY A 528 19.82 -11.69 -6.90
N ARG A 529 19.52 -11.58 -5.61
CA ARG A 529 19.53 -12.72 -4.67
C ARG A 529 18.17 -13.37 -4.62
N SER A 530 18.17 -14.68 -4.74
CA SER A 530 16.98 -15.50 -4.60
C SER A 530 17.12 -16.46 -3.45
N PHE A 531 16.04 -16.65 -2.69
CA PHE A 531 15.86 -17.79 -1.79
C PHE A 531 14.61 -18.54 -2.25
N TYR A 532 14.71 -19.86 -2.31
CA TYR A 532 13.58 -20.74 -2.57
C TYR A 532 13.49 -21.81 -1.49
N THR A 533 12.26 -22.16 -1.12
CA THR A 533 11.96 -23.40 -0.40
C THR A 533 10.70 -24.06 -0.93
N SER A 534 10.71 -25.40 -0.99
CA SER A 534 9.51 -26.21 -1.24
C SER A 534 8.67 -26.44 0.03
N LEU A 535 9.06 -25.85 1.17
CA LEU A 535 8.21 -25.72 2.36
C LEU A 535 7.18 -24.59 2.18
N GLY A 536 6.21 -24.52 3.09
CA GLY A 536 5.09 -23.57 3.03
C GLY A 536 3.73 -24.24 2.97
N HIS A 537 3.66 -25.53 3.33
CA HIS A 537 2.39 -26.16 3.69
C HIS A 537 1.80 -25.44 4.91
N LYS A 538 0.47 -25.42 5.04
CA LYS A 538 -0.20 -24.72 6.15
C LYS A 538 0.30 -25.11 7.55
N SER A 539 0.68 -26.37 7.74
CA SER A 539 1.25 -26.86 9.01
C SER A 539 2.70 -26.41 9.24
N ASP A 540 3.46 -26.05 8.20
CA ASP A 540 4.79 -25.47 8.36
C ASP A 540 4.71 -24.11 9.08
N PHE A 541 3.68 -23.31 8.80
CA PHE A 541 3.47 -22.01 9.47
C PHE A 541 3.19 -22.13 10.98
N ALA A 542 2.82 -23.31 11.47
CA ALA A 542 2.69 -23.59 12.89
C ALA A 542 4.02 -23.97 13.56
N GLN A 543 5.08 -24.21 12.78
CA GLN A 543 6.38 -24.65 13.28
C GLN A 543 7.36 -23.47 13.39
N PRO A 544 7.99 -23.23 14.56
CA PRO A 544 8.92 -22.12 14.77
C PRO A 544 10.11 -22.12 13.80
N GLU A 545 10.57 -23.30 13.36
CA GLU A 545 11.70 -23.42 12.45
C GLU A 545 11.39 -22.84 11.07
N PHE A 546 10.21 -23.10 10.52
CA PHE A 546 9.80 -22.54 9.23
C PHE A 546 9.49 -21.04 9.33
N VAL A 547 8.85 -20.60 10.42
CA VAL A 547 8.61 -19.17 10.70
C VAL A 547 9.94 -18.40 10.71
N SER A 548 10.95 -18.92 11.41
CA SER A 548 12.27 -18.29 11.49
C SER A 548 13.02 -18.37 10.16
N LEU A 549 12.96 -19.52 9.46
CA LEU A 549 13.52 -19.70 8.13
C LEU A 549 13.00 -18.63 7.15
N LEU A 550 11.69 -18.46 7.06
CA LEU A 550 11.07 -17.53 6.13
C LEU A 550 11.39 -16.07 6.48
N ARG A 551 11.31 -15.70 7.77
CA ARG A 551 11.67 -14.35 8.22
C ARG A 551 13.14 -14.05 7.92
N ASN A 552 14.04 -14.97 8.25
CA ASN A 552 15.48 -14.79 8.06
C ASN A 552 15.85 -14.80 6.57
N ALA A 553 15.16 -15.57 5.74
CA ALA A 553 15.32 -15.51 4.27
C ALA A 553 14.93 -14.14 3.70
N LEU A 554 13.82 -13.55 4.16
CA LEU A 554 13.41 -12.22 3.76
C LEU A 554 14.43 -11.15 4.18
N LEU A 555 14.89 -11.19 5.43
CA LEU A 555 15.92 -10.29 5.95
C LEU A 555 17.25 -10.44 5.20
N TRP A 556 17.70 -11.69 5.00
CA TRP A 556 18.91 -12.00 4.24
C TRP A 556 18.83 -11.46 2.81
N ALA A 557 17.67 -11.59 2.15
CA ALA A 557 17.51 -11.18 0.76
C ALA A 557 17.63 -9.66 0.57
N VAL A 558 17.15 -8.87 1.54
CA VAL A 558 17.21 -7.39 1.50
C VAL A 558 18.45 -6.80 2.16
N ALA A 559 19.13 -7.53 3.04
CA ALA A 559 20.40 -7.15 3.62
C ALA A 559 21.47 -7.12 2.51
N ARG A 560 21.67 -5.97 1.85
CA ARG A 560 22.77 -5.80 0.89
C ARG A 560 24.10 -6.09 1.59
N ASN A 561 24.99 -6.80 0.89
CA ASN A 561 26.36 -7.09 1.35
C ASN A 561 27.16 -5.83 1.63
#